data_AF-A0A7X1G3G6-F1
#
_entry.id   AF-A0A7X1G3G6-F1
#
_cell.length_a   1.000
_cell.length_b   1.000
_cell.length_c   1.000
_cell.angle_alpha   90.00
_cell.angle_beta   90.00
_cell.angle_gamma   90.00
#
_symmetry.space_group_name_H-M   'P 1'
#
loop_
_entity.id
_entity.type
_entity.pdbx_description
1 polymer ?
#
loop_
_entity_poly.entity_id
_entity_poly.type
_entity_poly.pdbx_seq_one_letter_code
_entity_poly.pdbx_strand_id
1 'polypeptide(L)'
;MTGAERLQALLRLRELRERKARMAAARQARSRDELEQRIETLTQAHCLHSEALARRDARNGAALLGEVVDHWQVQRYQQQASERVHLDRQFAQQLQALSEQRTQAHAHLETLRQQRQQHQRQCQAMAQLLAQEVRQIRLRVQGHAEAEAEDRPGRLPHG
;
A
#
# COMPACT_ATOMS: atom_id res chain seq x y z
N MET A 1 -26.08 -20.45 22.45
CA MET A 1 -25.90 -19.17 21.73
C MET A 1 -27.08 -18.91 20.84
N THR A 2 -27.70 -17.74 20.96
CA THR A 2 -28.83 -17.33 20.13
C THR A 2 -28.38 -16.84 18.75
N GLY A 3 -29.31 -16.75 17.79
CA GLY A 3 -29.02 -16.19 16.46
C GLY A 3 -28.54 -14.74 16.51
N ALA A 4 -29.03 -13.95 17.48
CA ALA A 4 -28.64 -12.56 17.71
C ALA A 4 -27.18 -12.44 18.19
N GLU A 5 -26.74 -13.30 19.11
CA GLU A 5 -25.35 -13.34 19.59
C GLU A 5 -24.36 -13.69 18.47
N ARG A 6 -24.71 -14.63 17.59
CA ARG A 6 -23.91 -14.96 16.39
C ARG A 6 -23.81 -13.78 15.44
N LEU A 7 -24.92 -13.08 15.18
CA LEU A 7 -24.92 -11.91 14.30
C LEU A 7 -24.05 -10.78 14.87
N GLN A 8 -24.16 -10.53 16.17
CA GLN A 8 -23.36 -9.50 16.87
C GLN A 8 -21.87 -9.86 16.89
N ALA A 9 -21.51 -11.14 17.05
CA ALA A 9 -20.13 -11.60 16.94
C ALA A 9 -19.55 -11.40 15.52
N LEU A 10 -20.34 -11.66 14.48
CA LEU A 10 -19.93 -11.44 13.08
C LEU A 10 -19.73 -9.95 12.77
N LEU A 11 -20.59 -9.07 13.29
CA LEU A 11 -20.43 -7.61 13.15
C LEU A 11 -19.14 -7.11 13.82
N ARG A 12 -18.87 -7.53 15.06
CA ARG A 12 -17.62 -7.20 15.76
C ARG A 12 -16.38 -7.70 15.01
N LEU A 13 -16.45 -8.91 14.45
CA LEU A 13 -15.36 -9.46 13.65
C LEU A 13 -15.11 -8.65 12.37
N ARG A 14 -16.18 -8.18 11.71
CA ARG A 14 -16.09 -7.30 10.54
C ARG A 14 -15.44 -5.96 10.90
N GLU A 15 -15.90 -5.30 11.96
CA GLU A 15 -15.33 -4.03 12.43
C GLU A 15 -13.84 -4.15 12.75
N LEU A 16 -13.45 -5.24 13.43
CA LEU A 16 -12.04 -5.52 13.72
C LEU A 16 -11.21 -5.69 12.44
N ARG A 17 -11.73 -6.41 11.44
CA ARG A 17 -11.07 -6.59 10.15
C ARG A 17 -10.94 -5.27 9.39
N GLU A 18 -11.98 -4.45 9.38
CA GLU A 18 -11.94 -3.12 8.76
C GLU A 18 -10.91 -2.21 9.45
N ARG A 19 -10.85 -2.22 10.79
CA ARG A 19 -9.85 -1.45 11.54
C ARG A 19 -8.43 -1.91 11.23
N LYS A 20 -8.18 -3.23 11.19
CA LYS A 20 -6.88 -3.80 10.81
C LYS A 20 -6.49 -3.41 9.38
N ALA A 21 -7.43 -3.46 8.44
CA ALA A 21 -7.18 -3.06 7.05
C ALA A 21 -6.83 -1.57 6.92
N ARG A 22 -7.54 -0.68 7.65
CA ARG A 22 -7.23 0.76 7.66
C ARG A 22 -5.84 1.03 8.24
N MET A 23 -5.48 0.37 9.34
CA MET A 23 -4.15 0.49 9.93
C MET A 23 -3.04 -0.01 9.00
N ALA A 24 -3.25 -1.15 8.33
CA ALA A 24 -2.30 -1.68 7.36
C ALA A 24 -2.10 -0.71 6.19
N ALA A 25 -3.19 -0.17 5.63
CA ALA A 25 -3.13 0.83 4.57
C ALA A 25 -2.37 2.10 4.99
N ALA A 26 -2.61 2.61 6.21
CA ALA A 26 -1.91 3.78 6.72
C ALA A 26 -0.41 3.54 6.95
N ARG A 27 -0.05 2.38 7.51
CA ARG A 27 1.37 1.98 7.66
C ARG A 27 2.08 1.89 6.31
N GLN A 28 1.38 1.35 5.31
CA GLN A 28 1.96 1.18 3.99
C GLN A 28 2.10 2.48 3.21
N ALA A 29 1.14 3.41 3.36
CA ALA A 29 1.27 4.77 2.81
C ALA A 29 2.51 5.47 3.38
N ARG A 30 2.70 5.45 4.71
CA ARG A 30 3.89 6.03 5.35
C ARG A 30 5.18 5.39 4.85
N SER A 31 5.24 4.06 4.79
CA SER A 31 6.42 3.36 4.30
C SER A 31 6.75 3.69 2.84
N ARG A 32 5.73 3.90 1.99
CA ARG A 32 5.94 4.37 0.61
C ARG A 32 6.51 5.78 0.59
N ASP A 33 5.88 6.70 1.32
CA ASP A 33 6.30 8.11 1.35
C ASP A 33 7.74 8.25 1.91
N GLU A 34 8.09 7.46 2.92
CA GLU A 34 9.45 7.36 3.46
C GLU A 34 10.46 6.85 2.42
N LEU A 35 10.09 5.85 1.60
CA LEU A 35 10.94 5.35 0.52
C LEU A 35 11.11 6.37 -0.60
N GLU A 36 10.04 7.07 -0.99
CA GLU A 36 10.09 8.15 -1.98
C GLU A 36 10.99 9.29 -1.51
N GLN A 37 10.82 9.72 -0.25
CA GLN A 37 11.66 10.77 0.35
C GLN A 37 13.14 10.35 0.42
N ARG A 38 13.43 9.08 0.72
CA ARG A 38 14.80 8.54 0.72
C ARG A 38 15.43 8.56 -0.68
N ILE A 39 14.69 8.15 -1.71
CA ILE A 39 15.16 8.18 -3.10
C ILE A 39 15.44 9.63 -3.52
N GLU A 40 14.52 10.55 -3.23
CA GLU A 40 14.66 11.97 -3.56
C GLU A 40 15.87 12.60 -2.85
N THR A 41 16.00 12.37 -1.55
CA THR A 41 17.13 12.88 -0.75
C THR A 41 18.45 12.35 -1.26
N LEU A 42 18.55 11.03 -1.54
CA LEU A 42 19.76 10.42 -2.06
C LEU A 42 20.11 10.98 -3.44
N THR A 43 19.11 11.14 -4.30
CA THR A 43 19.29 11.70 -5.65
C THR A 43 19.77 13.14 -5.59
N GLN A 44 19.16 13.98 -4.74
CA GLN A 44 19.57 15.37 -4.57
C GLN A 44 20.98 15.49 -3.99
N ALA A 45 21.31 14.69 -2.99
CA ALA A 45 22.65 14.64 -2.41
C ALA A 45 23.70 14.25 -3.47
N HIS A 46 23.38 13.27 -4.32
CA HIS A 46 24.24 12.87 -5.43
C HIS A 46 24.38 13.97 -6.48
N CYS A 47 23.30 14.65 -6.88
CA CYS A 47 23.39 15.77 -7.82
C CYS A 47 24.35 16.86 -7.32
N LEU A 48 24.17 17.29 -6.06
CA LEU A 48 25.04 18.31 -5.44
C LEU A 48 26.50 17.85 -5.37
N HIS A 49 26.72 16.58 -5.02
CA HIS A 49 28.06 16.01 -4.94
C HIS A 49 28.72 15.89 -6.32
N SER A 50 27.99 15.37 -7.31
CA SER A 50 28.44 15.22 -8.69
C SER A 50 28.76 16.56 -9.34
N GLU A 51 27.96 17.60 -9.09
CA GLU A 51 28.27 18.96 -9.53
C GLU A 51 29.55 19.50 -8.90
N ALA A 52 29.74 19.30 -7.60
CA ALA A 52 30.95 19.73 -6.91
C ALA A 52 32.20 19.01 -7.44
N LEU A 53 32.11 17.70 -7.70
CA LEU A 53 33.18 16.91 -8.32
C LEU A 53 33.45 17.38 -9.74
N ALA A 54 32.41 17.61 -10.57
CA ALA A 54 32.58 18.08 -11.94
C ALA A 54 33.27 19.45 -12.01
N ARG A 55 32.94 20.37 -11.10
CA ARG A 55 33.62 21.67 -11.00
C ARG A 55 35.10 21.51 -10.61
N ARG A 56 35.41 20.57 -9.71
CA ARG A 56 36.78 20.25 -9.33
C ARG A 56 37.56 19.66 -10.50
N ASP A 57 36.97 18.69 -11.20
CA ASP A 57 37.58 18.01 -12.34
C ASP A 57 37.83 18.99 -13.50
N ALA A 58 36.91 19.93 -13.76
CA ALA A 58 37.10 20.99 -14.73
C ALA A 58 38.27 21.92 -14.38
N ARG A 59 38.42 22.29 -13.09
CA ARG A 59 39.57 23.07 -12.61
C ARG A 59 40.89 22.31 -12.76
N ASN A 60 40.90 21.03 -12.41
CA ASN A 60 42.07 20.17 -12.57
C ASN A 60 42.46 20.02 -14.05
N GLY A 61 41.48 19.82 -14.94
CA GLY A 61 41.70 19.74 -16.38
C GLY A 61 42.23 21.05 -16.98
N ALA A 62 41.71 22.20 -16.53
CA ALA A 62 42.23 23.50 -16.94
C ALA A 62 43.68 23.71 -16.48
N ALA A 63 44.04 23.29 -15.26
CA ALA A 63 45.41 23.35 -14.76
C ALA A 63 46.37 22.48 -15.62
N LEU A 64 45.94 21.28 -16.02
CA LEU A 64 46.72 20.39 -16.89
C LEU A 64 46.98 20.95 -18.29
N LEU A 65 46.07 21.77 -18.83
CA LEU A 65 46.21 22.39 -20.15
C LEU A 65 47.02 23.70 -20.12
N GLY A 66 47.07 24.37 -18.98
CA GLY A 66 47.68 25.70 -18.83
C GLY A 66 49.12 25.72 -18.33
N GLU A 67 49.63 24.63 -17.75
CA GLU A 67 50.94 24.60 -17.06
C GLU A 67 51.75 23.33 -17.38
N VAL A 68 53.07 23.39 -17.16
CA VAL A 68 53.91 22.18 -17.04
C VAL A 68 53.66 21.59 -15.66
N VAL A 69 52.68 20.70 -15.57
CA VAL A 69 52.22 20.09 -14.32
C VAL A 69 53.10 18.90 -13.95
N ASP A 70 53.52 18.82 -12.69
CA ASP A 70 54.38 17.72 -12.21
C ASP A 70 53.66 16.37 -12.29
N HIS A 71 54.43 15.30 -12.55
CA HIS A 71 53.90 13.93 -12.64
C HIS A 71 53.06 13.53 -11.41
N TRP A 72 53.44 13.98 -10.22
CA TRP A 72 52.72 13.73 -8.96
C TRP A 72 51.33 14.39 -8.92
N GLN A 73 51.18 15.59 -9.50
CA GLN A 73 49.89 16.28 -9.57
C GLN A 73 48.95 15.57 -10.56
N VAL A 74 49.48 15.09 -11.69
CA VAL A 74 48.73 14.26 -12.65
C VAL A 74 48.21 12.99 -12.00
N GLN A 75 49.06 12.26 -11.26
CA GLN A 75 48.64 11.06 -10.54
C GLN A 75 47.54 11.36 -9.51
N ARG A 76 47.65 12.48 -8.79
CA ARG A 76 46.64 12.89 -7.80
C ARG A 76 45.29 13.17 -8.46
N TYR A 77 45.26 13.80 -9.63
CA TYR A 77 44.01 14.01 -10.38
C TYR A 77 43.41 12.70 -10.90
N GLN A 78 44.23 11.76 -11.34
CA GLN A 78 43.76 10.43 -11.75
C GLN A 78 43.17 9.63 -10.58
N GLN A 79 43.79 9.71 -9.39
CA GLN A 79 43.24 9.12 -8.17
C GLN A 79 41.87 9.73 -7.84
N GLN A 80 41.75 11.06 -7.89
CA GLN A 80 40.49 11.77 -7.67
C GLN A 80 39.38 11.38 -8.66
N ALA A 81 39.72 11.17 -9.94
CA ALA A 81 38.77 10.69 -10.95
C ALA A 81 38.34 9.24 -10.67
N SER A 82 39.26 8.39 -10.20
CA SER A 82 38.96 7.00 -9.84
C SER A 82 38.05 6.91 -8.61
N GLU A 83 38.29 7.75 -7.60
CA GLU A 83 37.42 7.90 -6.42
C GLU A 83 35.99 8.29 -6.83
N ARG A 84 35.84 9.21 -7.80
CA ARG A 84 34.53 9.58 -8.33
C ARG A 84 33.79 8.40 -8.94
N VAL A 85 34.44 7.63 -9.82
CA VAL A 85 33.82 6.43 -10.43
C VAL A 85 33.38 5.44 -9.36
N HIS A 86 34.17 5.30 -8.29
CA HIS A 86 33.81 4.45 -7.16
C HIS A 86 32.56 4.95 -6.42
N LEU A 87 32.47 6.25 -6.13
CA LEU A 87 31.31 6.87 -5.48
C LEU A 87 30.05 6.79 -6.35
N ASP A 88 30.17 7.04 -7.66
CA ASP A 88 29.07 6.92 -8.62
C ASP A 88 28.53 5.48 -8.65
N ARG A 89 29.43 4.48 -8.57
CA ARG A 89 29.04 3.07 -8.47
C ARG A 89 28.31 2.75 -7.17
N GLN A 90 28.77 3.28 -6.03
CA GLN A 90 28.09 3.10 -4.74
C GLN A 90 26.69 3.72 -4.76
N PHE A 91 26.55 4.92 -5.33
CA PHE A 91 25.25 5.57 -5.51
C PHE A 91 24.31 4.73 -6.39
N ALA A 92 24.79 4.23 -7.53
CA ALA A 92 24.01 3.37 -8.41
C ALA A 92 23.51 2.10 -7.69
N GLN A 93 24.38 1.47 -6.88
CA GLN A 93 24.00 0.30 -6.07
C GLN A 93 22.92 0.63 -5.03
N GLN A 94 23.05 1.76 -4.34
CA GLN A 94 22.07 2.21 -3.36
C GLN A 94 20.72 2.54 -3.99
N LEU A 95 20.72 3.25 -5.13
CA LEU A 95 19.52 3.52 -5.91
C LEU A 95 18.85 2.23 -6.39
N GLN A 96 19.64 1.27 -6.88
CA GLN A 96 19.11 -0.02 -7.31
C GLN A 96 18.43 -0.74 -6.14
N ALA A 97 19.07 -0.82 -4.97
CA ALA A 97 18.47 -1.44 -3.79
C ALA A 97 17.16 -0.76 -3.36
N LEU A 98 17.10 0.58 -3.39
CA LEU A 98 15.87 1.33 -3.11
C LEU A 98 14.78 1.08 -4.17
N SER A 99 15.17 0.94 -5.44
CA SER A 99 14.24 0.61 -6.53
C SER A 99 13.63 -0.78 -6.40
N GLU A 100 14.42 -1.76 -5.92
CA GLU A 100 13.97 -3.11 -5.63
C GLU A 100 12.97 -3.11 -4.46
N GLN A 101 13.29 -2.38 -3.37
CA GLN A 101 12.37 -2.20 -2.24
C GLN A 101 11.05 -1.54 -2.67
N ARG A 102 11.11 -0.51 -3.53
CA ARG A 102 9.92 0.13 -4.10
C ARG A 102 9.07 -0.86 -4.90
N THR A 103 9.71 -1.69 -5.73
CA THR A 103 9.03 -2.70 -6.56
C THR A 103 8.34 -3.74 -5.69
N GLN A 104 9.02 -4.24 -4.65
CA GLN A 104 8.44 -5.17 -3.68
C GLN A 104 7.24 -4.56 -2.93
N ALA A 105 7.35 -3.29 -2.52
CA ALA A 105 6.25 -2.58 -1.87
C ALA A 105 5.03 -2.42 -2.80
N HIS A 106 5.23 -2.14 -4.10
CA HIS A 106 4.16 -2.09 -5.09
C HIS A 106 3.49 -3.45 -5.30
N ALA A 107 4.27 -4.52 -5.48
CA ALA A 107 3.73 -5.87 -5.63
C ALA A 107 2.89 -6.29 -4.40
N HIS A 108 3.35 -5.93 -3.19
CA HIS A 108 2.60 -6.18 -1.97
C HIS A 108 1.28 -5.39 -1.92
N LEU A 109 1.29 -4.12 -2.36
CA LEU A 109 0.08 -3.30 -2.47
C LEU A 109 -0.94 -3.90 -3.43
N GLU A 110 -0.51 -4.38 -4.60
CA GLU A 110 -1.38 -5.04 -5.57
C GLU A 110 -2.01 -6.30 -4.99
N THR A 111 -1.22 -7.11 -4.30
CA THR A 111 -1.70 -8.33 -3.61
C THR A 111 -2.79 -7.98 -2.59
N LEU A 112 -2.58 -6.96 -1.76
CA LEU A 112 -3.57 -6.52 -0.77
C LEU A 112 -4.84 -5.96 -1.42
N ARG A 113 -4.70 -5.24 -2.55
CA ARG A 113 -5.86 -4.75 -3.33
C ARG A 113 -6.69 -5.90 -3.87
N GLN A 114 -6.05 -6.92 -4.44
CA GLN A 114 -6.73 -8.13 -4.94
C GLN A 114 -7.45 -8.87 -3.82
N GLN A 115 -6.78 -9.11 -2.68
CA GLN A 115 -7.38 -9.75 -1.51
C GLN A 115 -8.60 -8.97 -0.99
N ARG A 116 -8.52 -7.64 -0.94
CA ARG A 116 -9.64 -6.78 -0.55
C ARG A 116 -10.82 -6.91 -1.51
N GLN A 117 -10.57 -6.87 -2.82
CA GLN A 117 -11.63 -7.01 -3.82
C GLN A 117 -12.31 -8.39 -3.72
N GLN A 118 -11.53 -9.46 -3.56
CA GLN A 118 -12.05 -10.80 -3.35
C GLN A 118 -12.92 -10.86 -2.09
N HIS A 119 -12.46 -10.30 -0.98
CA HIS A 119 -13.23 -10.27 0.27
C HIS A 119 -14.53 -9.48 0.12
N GLN A 120 -14.51 -8.33 -0.56
CA GLN A 120 -15.71 -7.54 -0.84
C GLN A 120 -16.75 -8.33 -1.65
N ARG A 121 -16.31 -9.05 -2.68
CA ARG A 121 -17.20 -9.93 -3.48
C ARG A 121 -17.83 -11.03 -2.62
N GLN A 122 -17.05 -11.67 -1.75
CA GLN A 122 -17.56 -12.68 -0.81
C GLN A 122 -18.59 -12.11 0.16
N CYS A 123 -18.33 -10.93 0.73
CA CYS A 123 -19.28 -10.25 1.61
C CYS A 123 -20.58 -9.87 0.88
N GLN A 124 -20.49 -9.39 -0.36
CA GLN A 124 -21.67 -9.06 -1.18
C GLN A 124 -22.51 -10.30 -1.49
N ALA A 125 -21.87 -11.41 -1.89
CA ALA A 125 -22.56 -12.68 -2.14
C ALA A 125 -23.28 -13.18 -0.87
N MET A 126 -22.61 -13.13 0.28
CA MET A 126 -23.20 -13.53 1.56
C MET A 126 -24.36 -12.61 1.96
N ALA A 127 -24.26 -11.30 1.74
CA ALA A 127 -25.35 -10.35 2.01
C ALA A 127 -26.58 -10.62 1.12
N GLN A 128 -26.37 -10.97 -0.14
CA GLN A 128 -27.45 -11.35 -1.06
C GLN A 128 -28.16 -12.62 -0.59
N LEU A 129 -27.41 -13.65 -0.19
CA LEU A 129 -27.98 -14.89 0.37
C LEU A 129 -28.80 -14.61 1.63
N LEU A 130 -28.25 -13.82 2.57
CA LEU A 130 -28.97 -13.44 3.79
C LEU A 130 -30.25 -12.64 3.49
N ALA A 131 -30.22 -11.75 2.50
CA ALA A 131 -31.40 -10.99 2.09
C ALA A 131 -32.49 -11.90 1.50
N GLN A 132 -32.12 -12.93 0.73
CA GLN A 132 -33.05 -13.92 0.19
C GLN A 132 -33.68 -14.74 1.31
N GLU A 133 -32.88 -15.25 2.26
CA GLU A 133 -33.35 -16.01 3.42
C GLU A 133 -34.33 -15.17 4.28
N VAL A 134 -33.98 -13.93 4.59
CA VAL A 134 -34.86 -13.02 5.35
C VAL A 134 -36.18 -12.80 4.63
N ARG A 135 -36.16 -12.69 3.29
CA ARG A 135 -37.38 -12.56 2.48
C ARG A 135 -38.25 -13.80 2.57
N GLN A 136 -37.66 -15.00 2.46
CA GLN A 136 -38.39 -16.26 2.59
C GLN A 136 -39.00 -16.43 3.99
N ILE A 137 -38.25 -16.09 5.05
CA ILE A 137 -38.76 -16.13 6.42
C ILE A 137 -39.95 -15.16 6.57
N ARG A 138 -39.84 -13.93 6.06
CA ARG A 138 -40.95 -12.97 6.10
C ARG A 138 -42.20 -13.48 5.40
N LEU A 139 -42.05 -14.09 4.22
CA LEU A 139 -43.16 -14.68 3.48
C LEU A 139 -43.81 -15.84 4.26
N ARG A 140 -43.02 -16.71 4.91
CA ARG A 140 -43.56 -17.78 5.77
C ARG A 140 -44.30 -17.22 6.98
N VAL A 141 -43.75 -16.22 7.64
CA VAL A 141 -44.41 -15.55 8.78
C VAL A 141 -45.71 -14.89 8.35
N GLN A 142 -45.74 -14.24 7.18
CA GLN A 142 -46.98 -13.67 6.61
C GLN A 142 -48.01 -14.76 6.33
N GLY A 143 -47.62 -15.85 5.67
CA GLY A 143 -48.53 -16.97 5.41
C GLY A 143 -49.07 -17.64 6.69
N HIS A 144 -48.25 -17.76 7.74
CA HIS A 144 -48.72 -18.22 9.05
C HIS A 144 -49.70 -17.23 9.69
N ALA A 145 -49.42 -15.93 9.62
CA ALA A 145 -50.32 -14.90 10.16
C ALA A 145 -51.66 -14.83 9.40
N GLU A 146 -51.64 -15.06 8.07
CA GLU A 146 -52.84 -15.14 7.24
C GLU A 146 -53.66 -16.39 7.58
N ALA A 147 -53.03 -17.57 7.70
CA ALA A 147 -53.70 -18.80 8.12
C ALA A 147 -54.31 -18.69 9.53
N GLU A 148 -53.58 -18.11 10.49
CA GLU A 148 -54.09 -17.85 11.84
C GLU A 148 -55.25 -16.83 11.86
N ALA A 149 -55.31 -15.93 10.88
CA ALA A 149 -56.42 -14.98 10.74
C ALA A 149 -57.67 -15.64 10.14
N GLU A 150 -57.51 -16.60 9.23
CA GLU A 150 -58.60 -17.41 8.65
C GLU A 150 -59.18 -18.43 9.65
N ASP A 151 -58.33 -19.02 10.50
CA ASP A 151 -58.75 -19.96 11.55
C ASP A 151 -59.43 -19.28 12.76
N ARG A 152 -59.57 -17.95 12.77
CA ARG A 152 -60.37 -17.26 13.80
C ARG A 152 -61.86 -17.48 13.54
N PRO A 153 -62.59 -18.20 14.41
CA PRO A 153 -64.04 -18.32 14.28
C PRO A 153 -64.66 -16.92 14.37
N GLY A 154 -65.49 -16.59 13.37
CA GLY A 154 -66.10 -15.28 13.22
C GLY A 154 -66.72 -14.77 14.51
N ARG A 155 -66.35 -13.55 14.91
CA ARG A 155 -67.21 -12.76 15.78
C ARG A 155 -68.53 -12.56 15.05
N LEU A 156 -69.56 -13.26 15.50
CA LEU A 156 -70.95 -12.96 15.16
C LEU A 156 -71.23 -11.50 15.53
N PRO A 157 -71.91 -10.73 14.66
CA PRO A 157 -72.52 -9.48 15.06
C PRO A 157 -73.83 -9.81 15.79
N HIS A 158 -73.84 -9.66 17.11
CA HIS A 158 -75.06 -9.47 17.88
C HIS A 158 -75.00 -8.00 18.34
N GLY A 159 -75.95 -7.13 17.99
CA GLY A 159 -77.40 -7.35 18.07
C GLY A 159 -77.81 -6.92 19.47
#